data_AF-A0A7V0Q557-F1
#
_entry.id   AF-A0A7V0Q557-F1
#
_cell.length_a   1.000
_cell.length_b   1.000
_cell.length_c   1.000
_cell.angle_alpha   90.00
_cell.angle_beta   90.00
_cell.angle_gamma   90.00
#
_symmetry.space_group_name_H-M   'P 1'
#
loop_
_entity.id
_entity.type
_entity.pdbx_description
1 polymer ?
#
loop_
_entity_poly.entity_id
_entity_poly.type
_entity_poly.pdbx_seq_one_letter_code
_entity_poly.pdbx_strand_id
1 'polypeptide(L)'
;LPLHPEFRTMAMMFYVPPLSPVVSVIEQGLVKLDLPPEQVDFERFESLDKARIPIRYLANLFSLGDEEPIRRILRKMLAIRIYKRRQSVDGAVDDATVQVLAKAGATVEEAEAIYRLTTLPTIEDRFVFPPYHREMSQEAIYGDPLARKGETGLGYLQAPVRGA
;
A
#
# COMPACT_ATOMS: atom_id res chain seq x y z
N LEU A 1 -5.78 -1.10 2.58
CA LEU A 1 -7.10 -1.72 2.84
C LEU A 1 -6.90 -3.07 3.53
N PRO A 2 -7.78 -3.46 4.46
CA PRO A 2 -7.70 -4.77 5.10
C PRO A 2 -8.03 -5.88 4.09
N LEU A 3 -7.43 -7.05 4.28
CA LEU A 3 -7.77 -8.25 3.50
C LEU A 3 -9.03 -8.90 4.05
N HIS A 4 -10.00 -9.20 3.19
CA HIS A 4 -11.26 -9.87 3.53
C HIS A 4 -11.95 -9.30 4.80
N PRO A 5 -12.35 -8.02 4.79
CA PRO A 5 -13.05 -7.40 5.92
C PRO A 5 -14.35 -8.14 6.34
N GLU A 6 -14.94 -8.95 5.47
CA GLU A 6 -16.14 -9.77 5.72
C GLU A 6 -15.97 -10.77 6.86
N PHE A 7 -14.74 -11.19 7.15
CA PHE A 7 -14.47 -12.14 8.21
C PHE A 7 -14.63 -11.54 9.61
N ARG A 8 -14.76 -10.20 9.71
CA ARG A 8 -15.02 -9.49 10.98
C ARG A 8 -13.98 -9.78 12.07
N THR A 9 -12.76 -10.11 11.68
CA THR A 9 -11.63 -10.39 12.59
C THR A 9 -10.82 -9.16 12.97
N MET A 10 -11.17 -7.97 12.44
CA MET A 10 -10.39 -6.74 12.55
C MET A 10 -8.93 -6.95 12.12
N ALA A 11 -8.71 -7.16 10.82
CA ALA A 11 -7.38 -7.39 10.27
C ALA A 11 -6.43 -6.22 10.61
N MET A 12 -5.27 -6.56 11.20
CA MET A 12 -4.20 -5.60 11.52
C MET A 12 -3.19 -5.42 10.38
N MET A 13 -3.31 -6.22 9.31
CA MET A 13 -2.45 -6.16 8.13
C MET A 13 -3.20 -5.51 6.96
N PHE A 14 -2.58 -4.50 6.34
CA PHE A 14 -3.19 -3.71 5.26
C PHE A 14 -2.38 -3.83 3.97
N TYR A 15 -3.08 -3.82 2.85
CA TYR A 15 -2.51 -3.90 1.51
C TYR A 15 -2.81 -2.64 0.70
N VAL A 16 -1.86 -2.25 -0.14
CA VAL A 16 -2.05 -1.25 -1.20
C VAL A 16 -2.40 -2.01 -2.49
N PRO A 17 -3.55 -1.73 -3.13
CA PRO A 17 -3.94 -2.43 -4.34
C PRO A 17 -2.97 -2.11 -5.50
N PRO A 18 -2.67 -3.07 -6.40
CA PRO A 18 -1.73 -2.83 -7.49
C PRO A 18 -2.36 -2.01 -8.62
N LEU A 19 -1.57 -1.13 -9.25
CA LEU A 19 -1.92 -0.54 -10.54
C LEU A 19 -1.75 -1.61 -11.63
N SER A 20 -2.83 -1.90 -12.36
CA SER A 20 -2.83 -2.88 -13.45
C SER A 20 -2.49 -2.19 -14.79
N PRO A 21 -1.79 -2.85 -15.72
CA PRO A 21 -1.65 -2.32 -17.08
C PRO A 21 -3.01 -2.21 -17.76
N VAL A 22 -3.15 -1.19 -18.61
CA VAL A 22 -4.30 -1.04 -19.50
C VAL A 22 -4.21 -2.11 -20.59
N VAL A 23 -5.33 -2.79 -20.87
CA VAL A 23 -5.41 -3.76 -21.95
C VAL A 23 -5.29 -3.04 -23.30
N SER A 24 -4.31 -3.41 -24.12
CA SER A 24 -4.21 -2.96 -25.52
C SER A 24 -5.16 -3.76 -26.39
N VAL A 25 -5.89 -3.09 -27.29
CA VAL A 25 -6.66 -3.77 -28.33
C VAL A 25 -5.69 -4.22 -29.40
N ILE A 26 -5.68 -5.51 -29.73
CA ILE A 26 -4.91 -6.04 -30.86
C ILE A 26 -5.78 -5.89 -32.11
N GLU A 27 -5.55 -4.85 -32.89
CA GLU A 27 -5.99 -4.80 -34.29
C GLU A 27 -4.79 -5.09 -35.19
N GLN A 28 -4.89 -6.18 -35.97
CA GLN A 28 -4.03 -6.47 -37.13
C GLN A 28 -2.50 -6.47 -36.89
N GLY A 29 -2.03 -7.11 -35.81
CA GLY A 29 -0.61 -7.42 -35.62
C GLY A 29 0.25 -6.26 -35.11
N LEU A 30 -0.34 -5.09 -34.84
CA LEU A 30 0.31 -4.00 -34.13
C LEU A 30 -0.37 -3.82 -32.78
N VAL A 31 0.41 -3.85 -31.70
CA VAL A 31 -0.08 -3.51 -30.35
C VAL A 31 -0.33 -2.01 -30.32
N LYS A 32 -1.53 -1.58 -30.73
CA LYS A 32 -1.96 -0.20 -30.57
C LYS A 32 -2.62 -0.10 -29.20
N LEU A 33 -1.95 0.57 -28.27
CA LEU A 33 -2.67 1.12 -27.12
C LEU A 33 -3.74 2.06 -27.69
N ASP A 34 -4.99 1.87 -27.29
CA ASP A 34 -6.13 2.70 -27.67
C ASP A 34 -5.98 4.09 -27.02
N LEU A 35 -5.03 4.86 -27.53
CA LEU A 35 -4.65 6.20 -27.10
C LEU A 35 -4.96 7.14 -28.27
N PRO A 36 -5.88 8.09 -28.10
CA PRO A 36 -6.09 9.12 -29.10
C PRO A 36 -4.81 9.97 -29.26
N PRO A 37 -4.49 10.42 -30.49
CA PRO A 37 -3.20 11.00 -30.84
C PRO A 37 -2.88 12.35 -30.19
N GLU A 38 -3.84 13.00 -29.55
CA GLU A 38 -3.71 14.40 -29.12
C GLU A 38 -3.25 14.62 -27.67
N GLN A 39 -3.13 13.58 -26.83
CA GLN A 39 -2.58 13.74 -25.48
C GLN A 39 -1.79 12.49 -25.05
N VAL A 40 -0.47 12.62 -24.99
CA VAL A 40 0.52 11.58 -24.68
C VAL A 40 0.62 11.30 -23.17
N ASP A 41 -0.53 11.30 -22.50
CA ASP A 41 -0.64 10.82 -21.13
C ASP A 41 -1.29 9.44 -21.19
N PHE A 42 -0.43 8.41 -21.18
CA PHE A 42 -0.77 6.99 -21.05
C PHE A 42 -1.65 6.68 -19.82
N GLU A 43 -1.81 7.66 -18.92
CA GLU A 43 -2.36 7.57 -17.57
C GLU A 43 -3.64 8.40 -17.45
N ARG A 44 -4.57 8.26 -18.40
CA ARG A 44 -5.88 8.91 -18.24
C ARG A 44 -6.63 8.33 -17.05
N PHE A 45 -7.20 9.19 -16.21
CA PHE A 45 -8.09 8.79 -15.09
C PHE A 45 -9.22 7.86 -15.50
N GLU A 46 -9.64 7.94 -16.77
CA GLU A 46 -10.69 7.15 -17.39
C GLU A 46 -10.24 5.73 -17.79
N SER A 47 -8.94 5.45 -17.82
CA SER A 47 -8.41 4.14 -18.22
C SER A 47 -8.50 3.07 -17.13
N LEU A 48 -8.87 3.44 -15.90
CA LEU A 48 -9.02 2.50 -14.79
C LEU A 48 -10.05 1.40 -15.08
N ASP A 49 -11.07 1.69 -15.89
CA ASP A 49 -12.06 0.68 -16.28
C ASP A 49 -11.53 -0.30 -17.34
N LYS A 50 -10.47 0.09 -18.06
CA LYS A 50 -9.77 -0.74 -19.05
C LYS A 50 -8.57 -1.48 -18.43
N ALA A 51 -8.45 -1.48 -17.11
CA ALA A 51 -7.41 -2.22 -16.38
C ALA A 51 -7.53 -3.73 -16.63
N ARG A 52 -6.39 -4.42 -16.77
CA ARG A 52 -6.37 -5.89 -16.93
C ARG A 52 -6.99 -6.62 -15.73
N ILE A 53 -6.77 -6.12 -14.52
CA ILE A 53 -7.40 -6.65 -13.30
C ILE A 53 -8.74 -5.92 -13.12
N PRO A 54 -9.88 -6.65 -13.09
CA PRO A 54 -11.17 -6.03 -12.86
C PRO A 54 -11.24 -5.34 -11.49
N ILE A 55 -11.75 -4.11 -11.43
CA ILE A 55 -11.94 -3.39 -10.16
C ILE A 55 -12.84 -4.17 -9.22
N ARG A 56 -13.87 -4.84 -9.76
CA ARG A 56 -14.76 -5.75 -9.01
C ARG A 56 -14.01 -6.82 -8.23
N TYR A 57 -12.94 -7.37 -8.79
CA TYR A 57 -12.13 -8.39 -8.12
C TYR A 57 -11.42 -7.81 -6.89
N LEU A 58 -10.80 -6.63 -7.05
CA LEU A 58 -10.15 -5.93 -5.94
C LEU A 58 -11.15 -5.49 -4.87
N ALA A 59 -12.36 -5.08 -5.28
CA ALA A 59 -13.42 -4.68 -4.37
C ALA A 59 -13.89 -5.86 -3.50
N ASN A 60 -14.08 -7.03 -4.10
CA ASN A 60 -14.42 -8.24 -3.36
C ASN A 60 -13.34 -8.61 -2.32
N LEU A 61 -12.06 -8.34 -2.63
CA LEU A 61 -10.95 -8.70 -1.75
C LEU A 61 -10.74 -7.73 -0.59
N PHE A 62 -11.01 -6.44 -0.80
CA PHE A 62 -10.57 -5.37 0.11
C PHE A 62 -11.69 -4.49 0.67
N SER A 63 -12.90 -4.56 0.14
CA SER A 63 -14.00 -3.63 0.45
C SER A 63 -15.39 -4.24 0.35
N LEU A 64 -15.54 -5.55 0.59
CA LEU A 64 -16.86 -6.24 0.58
C LEU A 64 -17.62 -6.10 -0.76
N GLY A 65 -16.91 -5.89 -1.87
CA GLY A 65 -17.51 -5.66 -3.18
C GLY A 65 -17.91 -4.21 -3.47
N ASP A 66 -17.58 -3.25 -2.59
CA ASP A 66 -17.69 -1.82 -2.88
C ASP A 66 -16.50 -1.33 -3.72
N GLU A 67 -16.76 -0.92 -4.95
CA GLU A 67 -15.72 -0.54 -5.90
C GLU A 67 -15.18 0.88 -5.68
N GLU A 68 -15.95 1.76 -5.03
CA GLU A 68 -15.56 3.16 -4.96
C GLU A 68 -14.31 3.43 -4.10
N PRO A 69 -14.13 2.80 -2.92
CA PRO A 69 -12.89 2.91 -2.16
C PRO A 69 -11.66 2.49 -2.98
N ILE A 70 -11.80 1.44 -3.81
CA ILE A 70 -10.73 0.97 -4.69
C ILE A 70 -10.44 2.00 -5.77
N ARG A 71 -11.47 2.47 -6.46
CA ARG A 71 -11.35 3.44 -7.56
C ARG A 71 -10.70 4.72 -7.09
N ARG A 72 -11.07 5.23 -5.92
CA ARG A 72 -10.45 6.39 -5.27
C ARG A 72 -8.96 6.19 -5.00
N ILE A 73 -8.56 5.03 -4.47
CA ILE A 73 -7.15 4.74 -4.18
C ILE A 73 -6.34 4.60 -5.46
N LEU A 74 -6.86 3.87 -6.46
CA LEU A 74 -6.21 3.73 -7.77
C LEU A 74 -6.04 5.08 -8.47
N ARG A 75 -7.06 5.95 -8.43
CA ARG A 75 -7.00 7.34 -8.93
C ARG A 75 -5.92 8.16 -8.24
N LYS A 76 -5.84 8.08 -6.90
CA LYS A 76 -4.79 8.77 -6.13
C LYS A 76 -3.39 8.33 -6.53
N MET A 77 -3.15 7.01 -6.67
CA MET A 77 -1.84 6.52 -7.09
C MET A 77 -1.49 6.93 -8.52
N LEU A 78 -2.46 6.91 -9.44
CA LEU A 78 -2.26 7.37 -10.81
C LEU A 78 -1.93 8.87 -10.86
N ALA A 79 -2.65 9.69 -10.09
CA ALA A 79 -2.41 11.13 -10.00
C ALA A 79 -0.99 11.45 -9.53
N ILE A 80 -0.51 10.75 -8.51
CA ILE A 80 0.86 10.91 -7.97
C ILE A 80 1.90 10.50 -9.02
N ARG A 81 1.63 9.44 -9.78
CA ARG A 81 2.51 8.98 -10.86
C ARG A 81 2.61 10.00 -12.00
N ILE A 82 1.48 10.57 -12.43
CA ILE A 82 1.45 11.67 -13.43
C ILE A 82 2.25 12.87 -12.91
N TYR A 83 1.97 13.30 -11.67
CA TYR A 83 2.67 14.44 -11.06
C TYR A 83 4.19 14.23 -11.02
N LYS A 84 4.64 13.04 -10.59
CA LYS A 84 6.06 12.71 -10.57
C LYS A 84 6.70 12.60 -11.95
N ARG A 85 5.95 12.13 -12.95
CA ARG A 85 6.42 12.12 -14.35
C ARG A 85 6.59 13.55 -14.87
N ARG A 86 5.62 14.44 -14.64
CA ARG A 86 5.73 15.86 -15.03
C ARG A 86 6.92 16.55 -14.37
N GLN A 87 7.12 16.30 -13.08
CA GLN A 87 8.26 16.85 -12.34
C GLN A 87 9.62 16.33 -12.84
N SER A 88 9.73 15.02 -13.15
CA SER A 88 11.02 14.41 -13.51
C SER A 88 11.37 14.46 -15.00
N VAL A 89 10.36 14.44 -15.89
CA VAL A 89 10.55 14.40 -17.35
C VAL A 89 10.37 15.78 -17.97
N ASP A 90 9.25 16.44 -17.68
CA ASP A 90 8.88 17.69 -18.34
C ASP A 90 9.47 18.93 -17.64
N GLY A 91 9.88 18.79 -16.38
CA GLY A 91 10.56 19.82 -15.59
C GLY A 91 9.66 20.98 -15.12
N ALA A 92 8.37 20.98 -15.50
CA ALA A 92 7.38 21.96 -15.07
C ALA A 92 6.11 21.25 -14.56
N VAL A 93 5.67 21.64 -13.37
CA VAL A 93 4.37 21.23 -12.83
C VAL A 93 3.36 22.31 -13.17
N ASP A 94 2.52 22.05 -14.17
CA ASP A 94 1.46 22.96 -14.56
C ASP A 94 0.30 22.95 -13.53
N ASP A 95 -0.46 24.05 -13.45
CA ASP A 95 -1.68 24.14 -12.63
C ASP A 95 -2.69 23.02 -12.93
N ALA A 96 -2.74 22.56 -14.17
CA ALA A 96 -3.56 21.42 -14.57
C ALA A 96 -3.19 20.13 -13.81
N THR A 97 -1.91 19.90 -13.56
CA THR A 97 -1.40 18.73 -12.81
C THR A 97 -1.77 18.83 -11.34
N VAL A 98 -1.67 20.03 -10.76
CA VAL A 98 -2.10 20.29 -9.38
C VAL A 98 -3.61 20.07 -9.23
N GLN A 99 -4.42 20.50 -10.20
CA GLN A 99 -5.85 20.21 -10.22
C GLN A 99 -6.16 18.71 -10.32
N VAL A 100 -5.36 17.94 -11.05
CA VAL A 100 -5.50 16.48 -11.14
C VAL A 100 -5.24 15.81 -9.79
N LEU A 101 -4.21 16.22 -9.04
CA LEU A 101 -3.96 15.76 -7.68
C LEU A 101 -5.12 16.11 -6.74
N ALA A 102 -5.60 17.36 -6.80
CA ALA A 102 -6.72 17.83 -5.99
C ALA A 102 -8.01 17.02 -6.26
N LYS A 103 -8.31 16.72 -7.53
CA LYS A 103 -9.43 15.84 -7.92
C LYS A 103 -9.29 14.42 -7.38
N ALA A 104 -8.06 13.94 -7.18
CA ALA A 104 -7.79 12.65 -6.54
C ALA A 104 -7.80 12.70 -5.01
N GLY A 105 -8.06 13.87 -4.42
CA GLY A 105 -8.06 14.10 -2.98
C GLY A 105 -6.66 14.00 -2.37
N ALA A 106 -5.63 14.45 -3.09
CA ALA A 106 -4.26 14.55 -2.58
C ALA A 106 -3.72 15.98 -2.77
N THR A 107 -2.98 16.45 -1.77
CA THR A 107 -2.16 17.67 -1.84
C THR A 107 -0.78 17.37 -2.44
N VAL A 108 -0.02 18.41 -2.77
CA VAL A 108 1.34 18.26 -3.29
C VAL A 108 2.26 17.65 -2.22
N GLU A 109 2.11 18.10 -0.98
CA GLU A 109 2.85 17.62 0.17
C GLU A 109 2.58 16.13 0.44
N GLU A 110 1.30 15.71 0.38
CA GLU A 110 0.92 14.30 0.48
C GLU A 110 1.47 13.48 -0.68
N ALA A 111 1.45 14.00 -1.90
CA ALA A 111 1.98 13.31 -3.08
C ALA A 111 3.50 13.06 -2.94
N GLU A 112 4.25 14.05 -2.47
CA GLU A 112 5.68 13.93 -2.18
C GLU A 112 5.96 12.94 -1.04
N ALA A 113 5.18 12.99 0.05
CA ALA A 113 5.31 12.07 1.17
C ALA A 113 5.01 10.62 0.77
N ILE A 114 3.93 10.39 0.01
CA ILE A 114 3.59 9.07 -0.52
C ILE A 114 4.72 8.56 -1.41
N TYR A 115 5.20 9.37 -2.35
CA TYR A 115 6.30 8.98 -3.24
C TYR A 115 7.57 8.59 -2.46
N ARG A 116 7.93 9.36 -1.42
CA ARG A 116 9.06 9.06 -0.56
C ARG A 116 8.91 7.69 0.12
N LEU A 117 7.74 7.42 0.70
CA LEU A 117 7.47 6.15 1.40
C LEU A 117 7.38 4.95 0.45
N THR A 118 6.89 5.13 -0.77
CA THR A 118 6.71 4.01 -1.72
C THR A 118 7.97 3.72 -2.54
N THR A 119 8.74 4.75 -2.88
CA THR A 119 9.82 4.65 -3.88
C THR A 119 11.21 4.79 -3.26
N LEU A 120 11.36 5.64 -2.24
CA LEU A 120 12.65 5.95 -1.63
C LEU A 120 12.68 5.75 -0.09
N PRO A 121 12.12 4.67 0.46
CA PRO A 121 12.06 4.55 1.90
C PRO A 121 13.38 4.05 2.50
N THR A 122 13.82 4.68 3.59
CA THR A 122 14.92 4.16 4.40
C THR A 122 14.48 2.93 5.22
N ILE A 123 15.40 2.27 5.95
CA ILE A 123 15.02 1.19 6.87
C ILE A 123 14.17 1.75 8.01
N GLU A 124 14.54 2.93 8.52
CA GLU A 124 13.86 3.61 9.62
C GLU A 124 12.43 4.04 9.21
N ASP A 125 12.24 4.48 7.96
CA ASP A 125 10.91 4.83 7.43
C ASP A 125 10.00 3.60 7.26
N ARG A 126 10.57 2.42 6.98
CA ARG A 126 9.80 1.17 6.78
C ARG A 126 9.42 0.50 8.09
N PHE A 127 10.28 0.58 9.09
CA PHE A 127 10.19 -0.22 10.29
C PHE A 127 10.24 0.66 11.54
N VAL A 128 9.11 1.29 11.82
CA VAL A 128 8.90 2.08 13.05
C VAL A 128 8.34 1.14 14.14
N PHE A 129 9.21 0.29 14.69
CA PHE A 129 8.85 -0.60 15.80
C PHE A 129 9.30 0.02 17.13
N PRO A 130 8.39 0.45 18.00
CA PRO A 130 8.77 0.88 19.34
C PRO A 130 9.33 -0.31 20.13
N PRO A 131 10.29 -0.08 21.03
CA PRO A 131 10.80 -1.14 21.90
C PRO A 131 9.64 -1.68 22.74
N TYR A 132 9.54 -3.01 22.78
CA TYR A 132 8.58 -3.67 23.65
C TYR A 132 9.14 -3.65 25.08
N HIS A 133 8.45 -2.95 25.98
CA HIS A 133 8.82 -2.76 27.39
C HIS A 133 8.69 -4.06 28.22
N ARG A 134 9.49 -5.07 27.89
CA ARG A 134 9.48 -6.40 28.51
C ARG A 134 9.87 -6.36 29.98
N GLU A 135 10.67 -5.37 30.37
CA GLU A 135 11.15 -5.17 31.73
C GLU A 135 10.02 -5.09 32.74
N MET A 136 8.95 -4.36 32.45
CA MET A 136 7.81 -4.22 33.37
C MET A 136 7.10 -5.55 33.61
N SER A 137 6.87 -6.33 32.54
CA SER A 137 6.27 -7.65 32.65
C SER A 137 7.19 -8.63 33.38
N GLN A 138 8.50 -8.53 33.18
CA GLN A 138 9.48 -9.39 33.83
C GLN A 138 9.64 -9.06 35.32
N GLU A 139 9.63 -7.79 35.69
CA GLU A 139 9.66 -7.33 37.08
C GLU A 139 8.42 -7.80 37.85
N ALA A 140 7.24 -7.69 37.25
CA ALA A 140 6.00 -8.15 37.87
C ALA A 140 5.96 -9.67 38.14
N ILE A 141 6.61 -10.48 37.29
CA ILE A 141 6.58 -11.95 37.39
C ILE A 141 7.77 -12.51 38.18
N TYR A 142 8.96 -11.93 38.00
CA TYR A 142 10.24 -12.49 38.48
C TYR A 142 11.00 -11.56 39.44
N GLY A 143 10.49 -10.36 39.73
CA GLY A 143 11.13 -9.39 40.60
C GLY A 143 12.21 -8.57 39.89
N ASP A 144 13.39 -9.14 39.64
CA ASP A 144 14.50 -8.41 39.01
C ASP A 144 14.67 -8.79 37.52
N PRO A 145 14.40 -7.87 36.58
CA PRO A 145 14.63 -8.09 35.15
C PRO A 145 16.08 -8.43 34.79
N LEU A 146 17.07 -7.90 35.51
CA LEU A 146 18.49 -8.16 35.24
C LEU A 146 18.88 -9.58 35.64
N ALA A 147 18.44 -10.05 36.81
CA ALA A 147 18.57 -11.45 37.19
C ALA A 147 17.90 -12.36 36.15
N ARG A 148 16.67 -12.03 35.71
CA ARG A 148 15.95 -12.82 34.71
C ARG A 148 16.71 -12.89 33.39
N LYS A 149 17.37 -11.82 32.95
CA LYS A 149 18.20 -11.82 31.74
C LYS A 149 19.35 -12.82 31.83
N GLY A 150 19.98 -12.98 33.00
CA GLY A 150 21.07 -13.94 33.22
C GLY A 150 20.61 -15.41 33.26
N GLU A 151 19.38 -15.65 33.72
CA GLU A 151 18.79 -16.98 33.83
C GLU A 151 18.04 -17.42 32.56
N THR A 152 17.72 -16.50 31.65
CA THR A 152 16.96 -16.81 30.43
C THR A 152 17.75 -17.73 29.52
N GLY A 153 17.12 -18.81 29.06
CA GLY A 153 17.75 -19.83 28.21
C GLY A 153 18.35 -21.00 29.00
N LEU A 154 18.41 -20.92 30.33
CA LEU A 154 18.80 -22.01 31.22
C LEU A 154 17.53 -22.57 31.89
N GLY A 155 17.26 -23.85 31.68
CA GLY A 155 16.10 -24.54 32.25
C GLY A 155 16.06 -25.99 31.84
N TYR A 156 15.30 -26.80 32.59
CA TYR A 156 15.06 -28.19 32.24
C TYR A 156 14.00 -28.26 31.13
N LEU A 157 14.28 -28.98 30.05
CA LEU A 157 13.26 -29.39 29.09
C LEU A 157 12.34 -30.40 29.79
N GLN A 158 11.20 -29.96 30.31
CA GLN A 158 10.16 -30.89 30.76
C GLN A 158 9.54 -31.53 29.52
N ALA A 159 9.61 -32.87 29.45
CA ALA A 159 8.84 -33.62 28.47
C ALA A 159 7.34 -33.34 28.71
N PRO A 160 6.52 -33.16 27.65
CA PRO A 160 5.09 -32.93 27.83
C PRO A 160 4.49 -34.13 28.56
N VAL A 161 3.89 -33.89 29.73
CA VAL A 161 3.12 -34.90 30.44
C VAL A 161 1.82 -35.08 29.66
N ARG A 162 1.63 -36.24 29.02
CA ARG A 162 0.31 -36.59 28.47
C ARG A 162 -0.66 -36.66 29.65
N GLY A 163 -1.78 -35.95 29.52
CA GLY A 163 -2.79 -35.82 30.57
C GLY A 163 -3.22 -37.19 31.13
N ALA A 164 -3.35 -37.23 32.46
CA ALA A 164 -4.08 -38.26 33.20
C ALA A 164 -5.57 -37.89 33.26
#